data_AF-A0A9W4ETA2-F1
#
_entry.id   AF-A0A9W4ETA2-F1
#
_cell.length_a   1.000
_cell.length_b   1.000
_cell.length_c   1.000
_cell.angle_alpha   90.00
_cell.angle_beta   90.00
_cell.angle_gamma   90.00
#
_symmetry.space_group_name_H-M   'P 1'
#
loop_
_entity.id
_entity.type
_entity.pdbx_description
1 polymer ?
#
loop_
_entity_poly.entity_id
_entity_poly.type
_entity_poly.pdbx_seq_one_letter_code
_entity_poly.pdbx_strand_id
1 'polypeptide(L)'
;MEKTRRKSKNTNKKWDDICRQAAVLLEQGLSLKDICKQLDFNTNSLYRQLKSRGIYPLETQEIRIQKNKEKWDSLCEKAVVLQKLGMSYSKISKHLGCHTASLCTELKKRELN
;
A
#
# COMPACT_ATOMS: atom_id res chain seq x y z
N MET A 1 -6.51 27.91 38.87
CA MET A 1 -6.88 26.75 38.02
C MET A 1 -5.85 26.60 36.91
N GLU A 2 -4.86 25.71 37.04
CA GLU A 2 -3.77 25.60 36.04
C GLU A 2 -3.34 24.13 35.85
N LYS A 3 -4.21 23.31 35.23
CA LYS A 3 -3.88 21.90 34.94
C LYS A 3 -4.21 21.43 33.51
N THR A 4 -4.68 22.29 32.62
CA THR A 4 -5.11 21.88 31.27
C THR A 4 -4.09 22.15 30.15
N ARG A 5 -3.10 23.03 30.35
CA ARG A 5 -2.15 23.43 29.28
C ARG A 5 -0.96 22.49 29.06
N ARG A 6 -0.57 21.68 30.07
CA ARG A 6 0.61 20.79 30.00
C ARG A 6 0.33 19.45 29.28
N LYS A 7 -0.88 18.89 29.38
CA LYS A 7 -1.22 17.60 28.74
C LYS A 7 -1.16 17.65 27.21
N SER A 8 -1.64 18.74 26.60
CA SER A 8 -1.71 18.92 25.13
C SER A 8 -0.33 18.97 24.45
N LYS A 9 0.66 19.64 25.06
CA LYS A 9 2.02 19.74 24.52
C LYS A 9 2.74 18.39 24.45
N ASN A 10 2.55 17.53 25.45
CA ASN A 10 3.19 16.21 25.49
C ASN A 10 2.64 15.25 24.43
N THR A 11 1.33 15.32 24.16
CA THR A 11 0.69 14.53 23.09
C THR A 11 1.17 14.93 21.69
N ASN A 12 1.33 16.23 21.41
CA ASN A 12 1.86 16.66 20.11
C ASN A 12 3.31 16.24 19.89
N LYS A 13 4.17 16.40 20.91
CA LYS A 13 5.57 15.95 20.84
C LYS A 13 5.68 14.45 20.59
N LYS A 14 4.86 13.65 21.28
CA LYS A 14 4.77 12.19 21.05
C LYS A 14 4.40 11.88 19.59
N TRP A 15 3.44 12.61 19.01
CA TRP A 15 3.09 12.43 17.60
C TRP A 15 4.19 12.84 16.64
N ASP A 16 4.93 13.92 16.94
CA ASP A 16 6.03 14.36 16.10
C ASP A 16 7.15 13.30 16.05
N ASP A 17 7.46 12.67 17.20
CA ASP A 17 8.44 11.59 17.27
C ASP A 17 7.97 10.34 16.51
N ILE A 18 6.69 9.94 16.67
CA ILE A 18 6.08 8.84 15.91
C ILE A 18 6.10 9.13 14.40
N CYS A 19 5.76 10.36 14.00
CA CYS A 19 5.71 10.76 12.61
C CYS A 19 7.11 10.76 11.97
N ARG A 20 8.14 11.20 12.69
CA ARG A 20 9.54 11.10 12.22
C ARG A 20 9.97 9.65 12.04
N GLN A 21 9.63 8.77 13.00
CA GLN A 21 9.97 7.35 12.90
C GLN A 21 9.26 6.69 11.71
N ALA A 22 7.98 7.00 11.50
CA ALA A 22 7.23 6.51 10.35
C ALA A 22 7.78 7.03 9.02
N ALA A 23 8.30 8.27 8.96
CA ALA A 23 8.94 8.82 7.75
C ALA A 23 10.16 7.98 7.33
N VAL A 24 11.04 7.67 8.28
CA VAL A 24 12.23 6.84 8.01
C VAL A 24 11.84 5.45 7.51
N LEU A 25 10.81 4.83 8.09
CA LEU A 25 10.33 3.53 7.64
C LEU A 25 9.71 3.58 6.23
N LEU A 26 9.07 4.70 5.85
CA LEU A 26 8.56 4.91 4.50
C LEU A 26 9.70 5.07 3.48
N GLU A 27 10.77 5.78 3.84
CA GLU A 27 11.98 5.90 3.01
C GLU A 27 12.67 4.55 2.80
N GLN A 28 12.58 3.64 3.78
CA GLN A 28 13.03 2.25 3.66
C GLN A 28 12.11 1.37 2.80
N GLY A 29 11.04 1.93 2.25
CA GLY A 29 10.10 1.23 1.36
C GLY A 29 9.03 0.41 2.09
N LEU A 30 8.90 0.52 3.43
CA LEU A 30 7.83 -0.17 4.14
C LEU A 30 6.46 0.47 3.82
N SER A 31 5.43 -0.37 3.78
CA SER A 31 4.07 0.14 3.63
C SER A 31 3.56 0.75 4.93
N LEU A 32 2.66 1.74 4.85
CA LEU A 32 2.01 2.31 6.03
C LEU A 32 1.33 1.25 6.89
N LYS A 33 0.80 0.19 6.29
CA LYS A 33 0.17 -0.92 7.01
C LYS A 33 1.18 -1.70 7.86
N ASP A 34 2.38 -1.93 7.33
CA ASP A 34 3.43 -2.64 8.05
C ASP A 34 4.02 -1.77 9.18
N ILE A 35 4.19 -0.48 8.91
CA ILE A 35 4.59 0.52 9.93
C ILE A 35 3.57 0.56 11.07
N CYS A 36 2.27 0.56 10.76
CA CYS A 36 1.22 0.56 11.78
C CYS A 36 1.24 -0.69 12.65
N LYS A 37 1.51 -1.87 12.07
CA LYS A 37 1.69 -3.11 12.84
C LYS A 37 2.94 -3.05 13.72
N GLN A 38 4.04 -2.50 13.19
CA GLN A 38 5.30 -2.42 13.92
C GLN A 38 5.24 -1.42 15.08
N LEU A 39 4.53 -0.32 14.92
CA LEU A 39 4.38 0.72 15.94
C LEU A 39 3.13 0.54 16.82
N ASP A 40 2.35 -0.53 16.60
CA ASP A 40 1.05 -0.81 17.26
C ASP A 40 0.08 0.40 17.25
N PHE A 41 -0.08 1.00 16.07
CA PHE A 41 -0.98 2.14 15.86
C PHE A 41 -2.09 1.83 14.86
N ASN A 42 -3.21 2.53 15.03
CA ASN A 42 -4.28 2.53 14.04
C ASN A 42 -3.83 3.24 12.75
N THR A 43 -4.05 2.58 11.61
CA THR A 43 -3.68 3.10 10.28
C THR A 43 -4.29 4.45 9.96
N ASN A 44 -5.57 4.69 10.32
CA ASN A 44 -6.22 5.96 10.07
C ASN A 44 -5.66 7.09 10.94
N SER A 45 -5.36 6.81 12.20
CA SER A 45 -4.77 7.81 13.10
C SER A 45 -3.38 8.23 12.64
N LEU A 46 -2.49 7.27 12.36
CA LEU A 46 -1.14 7.56 11.90
C LEU A 46 -1.15 8.27 10.53
N TYR A 47 -1.98 7.80 9.60
CA TYR A 47 -2.16 8.45 8.29
C TYR A 47 -2.57 9.91 8.43
N ARG A 48 -3.59 10.22 9.26
CA ARG A 48 -4.07 11.59 9.45
C ARG A 48 -2.99 12.49 10.03
N GLN A 49 -2.20 11.99 11.00
CA GLN A 49 -1.14 12.75 11.65
C GLN A 49 0.05 13.03 10.72
N LEU A 50 0.42 12.05 9.88
CA LEU A 50 1.46 12.23 8.87
C LEU A 50 1.00 13.16 7.74
N LYS A 51 -0.26 13.02 7.29
CA LYS A 51 -0.87 13.88 6.28
C LYS A 51 -0.99 15.33 6.76
N SER A 52 -1.47 15.55 7.98
CA SER A 52 -1.60 16.91 8.52
C SER A 52 -0.25 17.63 8.69
N ARG A 53 0.85 16.88 8.73
CA ARG A 53 2.22 17.39 8.84
C ARG A 53 2.96 17.45 7.51
N GLY A 54 2.35 16.99 6.41
CA GLY A 54 3.00 16.93 5.09
C GLY A 54 4.15 15.92 4.98
N ILE A 55 4.26 14.99 5.94
CA ILE A 55 5.35 14.00 6.02
C ILE A 55 5.01 12.76 5.18
N TYR A 56 3.73 12.35 5.19
CA TYR A 56 3.32 11.28 4.29
C TYR A 56 3.31 11.84 2.88
N PRO A 57 3.95 11.18 1.89
CA PRO A 57 3.62 11.49 0.52
C PRO A 57 2.11 11.34 0.42
N LEU A 58 1.40 12.38 -0.01
CA LEU A 58 0.02 12.23 -0.43
C LEU A 58 0.08 11.04 -1.37
N GLU A 59 -0.46 9.89 -0.97
CA GLU A 59 -0.48 8.74 -1.84
C GLU A 59 -1.45 9.16 -2.94
N THR A 60 -0.88 9.80 -3.95
CA THR A 60 -1.65 10.41 -5.01
C THR A 60 -2.34 9.26 -5.70
N GLN A 61 -3.46 9.58 -6.31
CA GLN A 61 -4.16 8.62 -7.12
C GLN A 61 -3.20 7.95 -8.13
N GLU A 62 -2.21 8.71 -8.63
CA GLU A 62 -1.14 8.24 -9.51
C GLU A 62 -0.26 7.16 -8.86
N ILE A 63 0.24 7.36 -7.63
CA ILE A 63 1.05 6.34 -6.93
C ILE A 63 0.24 5.05 -6.72
N ARG A 64 -1.06 5.17 -6.38
CA ARG A 64 -1.94 4.00 -6.22
C ARG A 64 -2.16 3.27 -7.54
N ILE A 65 -2.41 4.01 -8.61
CA ILE A 65 -2.57 3.46 -9.95
C ILE A 65 -1.29 2.75 -10.37
N GLN A 66 -0.12 3.35 -10.13
CA GLN A 66 1.18 2.76 -10.47
C GLN A 66 1.44 1.46 -9.72
N LYS A 67 1.26 1.43 -8.40
CA LYS A 67 1.40 0.19 -7.61
C LYS A 67 0.43 -0.91 -8.06
N ASN A 68 -0.81 -0.53 -8.35
CA ASN A 68 -1.79 -1.48 -8.87
C ASN A 68 -1.41 -1.98 -10.26
N LYS A 69 -0.86 -1.11 -11.12
CA LYS A 69 -0.34 -1.48 -12.44
C LYS A 69 0.80 -2.48 -12.31
N GLU A 70 1.81 -2.21 -11.48
CA GLU A 70 2.96 -3.11 -11.24
C GLU A 70 2.51 -4.47 -10.71
N LYS A 71 1.55 -4.49 -9.78
CA LYS A 71 0.95 -5.74 -9.28
C LYS A 71 0.34 -6.55 -10.43
N TRP A 72 -0.43 -5.91 -11.31
CA TRP A 72 -1.04 -6.58 -12.45
C TRP A 72 -0.03 -6.97 -13.52
N ASP A 73 1.02 -6.18 -13.74
CA ASP A 73 2.11 -6.52 -14.66
C ASP A 73 2.74 -7.85 -14.24
N SER A 74 3.11 -8.00 -12.95
CA SER A 74 3.67 -9.25 -12.42
C SER A 74 2.70 -10.44 -12.50
N LEU A 75 1.41 -10.22 -12.28
CA LEU A 75 0.39 -11.27 -12.40
C LEU A 75 0.21 -11.72 -13.86
N CYS A 76 0.17 -10.77 -14.80
CA CYS A 76 0.03 -11.05 -16.22
C CYS A 76 1.25 -11.78 -16.79
N GLU A 77 2.46 -11.38 -16.41
CA GLU A 77 3.69 -12.09 -16.79
C GLU A 77 3.67 -13.56 -16.35
N LYS A 78 3.32 -13.81 -15.08
CA LYS A 78 3.17 -15.17 -14.56
C LYS A 78 2.08 -15.94 -15.30
N ALA A 79 0.96 -15.29 -15.62
CA ALA A 79 -0.13 -15.91 -16.36
C ALA A 79 0.30 -16.36 -17.77
N VAL A 80 1.07 -15.54 -18.50
CA VAL A 80 1.59 -15.89 -19.83
C VAL A 80 2.53 -17.11 -19.76
N VAL A 81 3.42 -17.16 -18.75
CA VAL A 81 4.30 -18.33 -18.54
C VAL A 81 3.48 -19.59 -18.29
N LEU A 82 2.47 -19.53 -17.41
CA LEU A 82 1.61 -20.67 -17.09
C LEU A 82 0.74 -21.09 -18.29
N GLN A 83 0.31 -20.15 -19.11
CA GLN A 83 -0.42 -20.42 -20.35
C GLN A 83 0.46 -21.16 -21.38
N LYS A 84 1.72 -20.74 -21.54
CA LYS A 84 2.70 -21.44 -22.40
C LYS A 84 2.97 -22.87 -21.94
N LEU A 85 2.82 -23.15 -20.65
CA LEU A 85 2.86 -24.51 -20.09
C LEU A 85 1.56 -25.32 -20.32
N GLY A 86 0.60 -24.78 -21.07
CA GLY A 86 -0.66 -25.44 -21.41
C GLY A 86 -1.77 -25.31 -20.37
N MET A 87 -1.62 -24.46 -19.34
CA MET A 87 -2.70 -24.25 -18.38
C MET A 87 -3.79 -23.32 -18.94
N SER A 88 -5.05 -23.65 -18.65
CA SER A 88 -6.19 -22.80 -18.97
C SER A 88 -6.26 -21.60 -18.02
N TYR A 89 -6.80 -20.47 -18.51
CA TYR A 89 -6.97 -19.25 -17.72
C TYR A 89 -7.78 -19.44 -16.43
N SER A 90 -8.73 -20.37 -16.42
CA SER A 90 -9.50 -20.72 -15.21
C SER A 90 -8.64 -21.37 -14.13
N LYS A 91 -7.65 -22.18 -14.52
CA LYS A 91 -6.70 -22.79 -13.58
C LYS A 91 -5.65 -21.78 -13.12
N ILE A 92 -5.18 -20.94 -14.05
CA ILE A 92 -4.21 -19.87 -13.77
C ILE A 92 -4.79 -18.85 -12.79
N SER A 93 -6.03 -18.40 -12.99
CA SER A 93 -6.66 -17.41 -12.12
C SER A 93 -6.81 -17.92 -10.67
N LYS A 94 -7.20 -19.19 -10.51
CA LYS A 94 -7.21 -19.87 -9.20
C LYS A 94 -5.82 -19.96 -8.59
N HIS A 95 -4.79 -20.29 -9.39
CA HIS A 95 -3.41 -20.39 -8.93
C HIS A 95 -2.84 -19.04 -8.49
N LEU A 96 -3.18 -17.96 -9.21
CA LEU A 96 -2.75 -16.59 -8.92
C LEU A 96 -3.64 -15.85 -7.91
N GLY A 97 -4.74 -16.47 -7.46
CA GLY A 97 -5.68 -15.89 -6.50
C GLY A 97 -6.44 -14.67 -7.03
N CYS A 98 -6.72 -14.61 -8.33
CA CYS A 98 -7.44 -13.52 -8.97
C CYS A 98 -8.69 -14.02 -9.73
N HIS A 99 -9.61 -13.12 -10.06
CA HIS A 99 -10.77 -13.47 -10.88
C HIS A 99 -10.38 -13.63 -12.34
N THR A 100 -10.88 -14.69 -13.00
CA THR A 100 -10.59 -14.96 -14.41
C THR A 100 -10.96 -13.79 -15.33
N ALA A 101 -12.11 -13.14 -15.08
CA ALA A 101 -12.54 -11.98 -15.87
C ALA A 101 -11.55 -10.81 -15.74
N SER A 102 -11.13 -10.48 -14.52
CA SER A 102 -10.13 -9.44 -14.28
C SER A 102 -8.79 -9.78 -14.95
N LEU A 103 -8.34 -11.03 -14.84
CA LEU A 103 -7.11 -11.49 -15.49
C LEU A 103 -7.19 -11.32 -17.01
N CYS A 104 -8.28 -11.75 -17.65
CA CYS A 104 -8.45 -11.58 -19.09
C CYS A 104 -8.50 -10.10 -19.51
N THR A 105 -9.20 -9.24 -18.75
CA THR A 105 -9.22 -7.80 -19.01
C THR A 105 -7.83 -7.18 -18.91
N GLU A 106 -7.07 -7.54 -17.87
CA GLU A 106 -5.73 -6.99 -17.64
C GLU A 106 -4.68 -7.52 -18.63
N LEU A 107 -4.84 -8.76 -19.12
CA LEU A 107 -4.03 -9.31 -20.22
C LEU A 107 -4.31 -8.59 -21.55
N LYS A 108 -5.59 -8.35 -21.87
CA LYS A 108 -5.99 -7.61 -23.09
C LYS A 108 -5.44 -6.18 -23.10
N LYS A 109 -5.49 -5.47 -21.96
CA LYS A 109 -4.91 -4.12 -21.82
C LYS A 109 -3.42 -4.05 -22.13
N ARG A 110 -2.71 -5.18 -22.03
CA ARG A 110 -1.27 -5.32 -22.23
C ARG A 110 -0.92 -6.06 -23.52
N GLU A 111 -1.91 -6.39 -24.33
CA GLU A 111 -1.74 -7.13 -25.59
C GLU A 111 -1.07 -8.50 -25.39
N LEU A 112 -1.27 -9.12 -24.22
CA LEU A 112 -0.68 -10.40 -23.81
C LEU A 112 -1.61 -11.61 -24.01
N ASN A 113 -2.82 -11.39 -24.54
CA ASN A 113 -3.83 -12.43 -24.79
C ASN A 113 -4.55 -12.23 -26.12
#